data_AF-A0A833FWN6-F1
#
_entry.id   AF-A0A833FWN6-F1
#
_cell.length_a   1.000
_cell.length_b   1.000
_cell.length_c   1.000
_cell.angle_alpha   90.00
_cell.angle_beta   90.00
_cell.angle_gamma   90.00
#
_symmetry.space_group_name_H-M   'P 1'
#
loop_
_entity.id
_entity.type
_entity.pdbx_description
1 polymer ?
#
loop_
_entity_poly.entity_id
_entity_poly.type
_entity_poly.pdbx_seq_one_letter_code
_entity_poly.pdbx_strand_id
1 'polypeptide(L)'
;MTQPPGTGKAPDSESAPDATSAQPAQTSVPQSGSAPSAPPEPPAPPPPPPQPPYSQQPHPQQQAYPPAQYPYSQPPGQYAGQPYPYPYPYPPQQPGYGQPGVYPQQGYAQPGVYYPPPYAYFNPRLWQPVPGYGSPIHVGWAGKTWGLLGLGFVNFLLNLVTLLFYRFWATNEIRTRLWHGVRFNGEPLAYRGTGLELFLGFIVVFLTLLVPIGLFSIMIALLTSQVWQIVIQLLIYVALLYLVGVGTFRSARYRLRRTSWRGIRGRLEGSSWTYGWIYLGTTVLFFFLLGFGGIFGMWIMPIRAIWLRKPIINQSTFGGQSVRFIPDAGGLYKHFAIAWCSSFGAFILALIIMLVIAGSSALMDVMPGTTKRSGVSISALQWALIGLAAFGWVVLTVIMYFYYQARQLNIFATSTYYDGGRFRGTATTFGLLWVWLGNQLIWLANILVFLIPLGIVAYFYSGSSEQTMRAFENNQNLQATVIFALLIFISIVSQVTRPVMLARSWAYFFNHLAFDGGIDLNKLTTSSEEADGKTGEGLAQAFDVDVF
;
A
#
# COMPACT_ATOMS: atom_id res chain seq x y z
N MET A 1 26.85 84.59 -10.20
CA MET A 1 25.47 85.10 -10.06
C MET A 1 24.54 83.90 -9.86
N THR A 2 23.65 83.79 -8.85
CA THR A 2 23.54 84.43 -7.52
C THR A 2 22.55 83.62 -6.64
N GLN A 3 22.47 83.86 -5.32
CA GLN A 3 21.54 83.22 -4.33
C GLN A 3 20.55 84.27 -3.71
N PRO A 4 19.92 84.07 -2.51
CA PRO A 4 18.91 83.08 -2.06
C PRO A 4 17.53 83.81 -1.87
N PRO A 5 16.84 84.04 -0.71
CA PRO A 5 16.81 83.49 0.69
C PRO A 5 16.08 82.11 0.79
N GLY A 6 15.52 81.56 1.91
CA GLY A 6 15.37 81.95 3.34
C GLY A 6 13.95 82.44 3.73
N THR A 7 13.31 82.17 4.88
CA THR A 7 13.45 81.22 6.04
C THR A 7 12.01 80.90 6.56
N GLY A 8 11.67 80.12 7.60
CA GLY A 8 12.34 79.36 8.70
C GLY A 8 11.42 78.17 9.10
N LYS A 9 11.17 77.74 10.36
CA LYS A 9 11.67 78.04 11.73
C LYS A 9 11.22 76.88 12.69
N ALA A 10 11.69 76.83 13.95
CA ALA A 10 11.28 75.90 15.03
C ALA A 10 10.99 76.68 16.36
N PRO A 11 10.69 76.10 17.57
CA PRO A 11 11.53 75.16 18.38
C PRO A 11 10.77 73.95 19.06
N ASP A 12 11.35 72.77 19.37
CA ASP A 12 12.08 72.25 20.60
C ASP A 12 11.18 71.56 21.67
N SER A 13 11.57 70.58 22.54
CA SER A 13 12.78 69.72 22.71
C SER A 13 12.50 68.36 23.45
N GLU A 14 13.50 67.44 23.47
CA GLU A 14 13.89 66.48 24.56
C GLU A 14 12.89 65.41 25.13
N SER A 15 13.31 64.26 25.72
CA SER A 15 14.60 63.52 25.84
C SER A 15 14.37 62.03 26.23
N ALA A 16 15.42 61.19 26.23
CA ALA A 16 15.40 59.76 26.68
C ALA A 16 15.94 59.60 28.12
N PRO A 17 15.84 58.40 28.78
CA PRO A 17 16.99 57.46 28.75
C PRO A 17 16.66 55.95 28.96
N ASP A 18 17.70 55.16 29.26
CA ASP A 18 17.79 53.68 29.27
C ASP A 18 17.45 52.92 30.59
N ALA A 19 17.40 51.60 30.42
CA ALA A 19 17.35 50.45 31.35
C ALA A 19 17.94 50.54 32.78
N THR A 20 17.47 49.67 33.69
CA THR A 20 18.26 48.56 34.34
C THR A 20 17.47 47.85 35.50
N SER A 21 17.80 46.58 35.75
CA SER A 21 17.23 45.56 36.65
C SER A 21 16.92 45.89 38.13
N ALA A 22 15.90 45.23 38.71
CA ALA A 22 15.94 44.63 40.07
C ALA A 22 14.81 43.59 40.37
N GLN A 23 15.17 42.51 41.06
CA GLN A 23 14.34 41.67 41.97
C GLN A 23 14.98 41.78 43.39
N PRO A 24 14.47 41.21 44.51
CA PRO A 24 13.27 40.36 44.72
C PRO A 24 12.37 40.77 45.93
N ALA A 25 11.25 40.06 46.15
CA ALA A 25 10.62 39.86 47.47
C ALA A 25 9.76 38.57 47.48
N GLN A 26 9.49 38.00 48.67
CA GLN A 26 8.69 36.78 48.88
C GLN A 26 7.61 36.99 49.97
N THR A 27 6.82 35.93 50.23
CA THR A 27 5.74 35.75 51.23
C THR A 27 4.32 36.11 50.74
N SER A 28 3.24 35.43 51.16
CA SER A 28 3.09 34.34 52.15
C SER A 28 2.09 33.24 51.71
N VAL A 29 2.05 32.13 52.47
CA VAL A 29 1.22 30.94 52.23
C VAL A 29 -0.06 30.95 53.08
N PRO A 30 -1.18 30.41 52.56
CA PRO A 30 -2.18 29.71 53.38
C PRO A 30 -2.16 28.19 53.10
N GLN A 31 -2.10 27.39 54.16
CA GLN A 31 -2.37 25.94 54.13
C GLN A 31 -3.74 25.64 54.78
N SER A 32 -4.22 24.42 54.57
CA SER A 32 -5.44 23.83 55.16
C SER A 32 -6.77 24.29 54.53
N GLY A 33 -7.53 23.32 54.01
CA GLY A 33 -8.78 23.53 53.29
C GLY A 33 -9.19 22.26 52.55
N SER A 34 -9.96 21.41 53.25
CA SER A 34 -10.40 20.06 52.87
C SER A 34 -10.78 19.84 51.40
N ALA A 35 -10.42 18.68 50.86
CA ALA A 35 -10.75 18.30 49.48
C ALA A 35 -12.28 18.18 49.24
N PRO A 36 -12.80 18.62 48.08
CA PRO A 36 -14.18 18.34 47.68
C PRO A 36 -14.37 16.86 47.39
N SER A 37 -15.38 16.25 48.01
CA SER A 37 -15.74 14.84 47.80
C SER A 37 -16.15 14.55 46.35
N ALA A 38 -15.79 13.37 45.85
CA ALA A 38 -16.33 12.86 44.58
C ALA A 38 -17.86 12.63 44.70
N PRO A 39 -18.64 12.82 43.63
CA PRO A 39 -20.07 12.49 43.64
C PRO A 39 -20.25 10.97 43.79
N PRO A 40 -21.32 10.52 44.48
CA PRO A 40 -21.56 9.10 44.71
C PRO A 40 -21.85 8.34 43.41
N GLU A 41 -21.33 7.12 43.32
CA GLU A 41 -21.52 6.21 42.20
C GLU A 41 -23.00 5.74 42.14
N PRO A 42 -23.63 5.67 40.93
CA PRO A 42 -25.01 5.21 40.83
C PRO A 42 -25.12 3.72 41.18
N PRO A 43 -26.18 3.29 41.88
CA PRO A 43 -26.33 1.92 42.32
C PRO A 43 -26.41 0.94 41.13
N ALA A 44 -25.77 -0.21 41.27
CA ALA A 44 -25.74 -1.25 40.25
C ALA A 44 -27.16 -1.77 39.92
N PRO A 45 -27.45 -2.09 38.65
CA PRO A 45 -28.74 -2.65 38.27
C PRO A 45 -28.95 -4.03 38.92
N PRO A 46 -30.20 -4.39 39.30
CA PRO A 46 -30.49 -5.68 39.92
C PRO A 46 -30.20 -6.85 38.96
N PRO A 47 -29.83 -8.03 39.48
CA PRO A 47 -29.62 -9.21 38.66
C PRO A 47 -30.91 -9.64 37.94
N PRO A 48 -30.82 -10.24 36.75
CA PRO A 48 -31.99 -10.75 36.04
C PRO A 48 -32.67 -11.88 36.84
N PRO A 49 -34.01 -12.03 36.73
CA PRO A 49 -34.73 -13.10 37.42
C PRO A 49 -34.27 -14.49 36.94
N PRO A 50 -34.35 -15.52 37.80
CA PRO A 50 -33.96 -16.88 37.44
C PRO A 50 -34.82 -17.41 36.29
N GLN A 51 -34.17 -18.08 35.33
CA GLN A 51 -34.89 -18.72 34.22
C GLN A 51 -35.78 -19.85 34.75
N PRO A 52 -37.01 -20.02 34.22
CA PRO A 52 -37.83 -21.18 34.53
C PRO A 52 -37.13 -22.47 34.05
N PRO A 53 -37.32 -23.61 34.74
CA PRO A 53 -36.67 -24.86 34.38
C PRO A 53 -37.08 -25.33 32.97
N TYR A 54 -36.13 -25.90 32.23
CA TYR A 54 -36.36 -26.44 30.89
C TYR A 54 -37.50 -27.47 30.89
N SER A 55 -38.58 -27.17 30.17
CA SER A 55 -39.58 -28.15 29.80
C SER A 55 -38.98 -29.15 28.83
N GLN A 56 -38.91 -30.43 29.21
CA GLN A 56 -38.46 -31.49 28.32
C GLN A 56 -39.52 -31.71 27.22
N GLN A 57 -39.27 -31.16 26.02
CA GLN A 57 -39.98 -31.60 24.82
C GLN A 57 -39.35 -32.92 24.32
N PRO A 58 -40.16 -33.91 23.89
CA PRO A 58 -39.68 -35.25 23.60
C PRO A 58 -38.81 -35.29 22.32
N HIS A 59 -37.86 -36.22 22.30
CA HIS A 59 -37.05 -36.50 21.11
C HIS A 59 -37.93 -36.88 19.91
N PRO A 60 -37.78 -36.25 18.74
CA PRO A 60 -38.36 -36.79 17.51
C PRO A 60 -37.66 -38.12 17.19
N GLN A 61 -38.46 -39.18 17.00
CA GLN A 61 -37.94 -40.51 16.67
C GLN A 61 -37.23 -40.50 15.31
N GLN A 62 -36.14 -41.25 15.19
CA GLN A 62 -35.41 -41.41 13.94
C GLN A 62 -36.27 -42.17 12.92
N GLN A 63 -36.82 -41.46 11.92
CA GLN A 63 -37.37 -42.10 10.74
C GLN A 63 -36.21 -42.67 9.90
N ALA A 64 -36.13 -44.01 9.84
CA ALA A 64 -35.15 -44.69 9.01
C ALA A 64 -35.51 -44.55 7.53
N TYR A 65 -34.71 -43.77 6.79
CA TYR A 65 -34.81 -43.70 5.33
C TYR A 65 -34.28 -45.01 4.73
N PRO A 66 -35.00 -45.66 3.80
CA PRO A 66 -34.48 -46.82 3.07
C PRO A 66 -33.34 -46.38 2.12
N PRO A 67 -32.35 -47.25 1.86
CA PRO A 67 -31.23 -46.92 0.98
C PRO A 67 -31.69 -46.71 -0.46
N ALA A 68 -31.43 -45.52 -1.00
CA ALA A 68 -31.73 -45.20 -2.40
C ALA A 68 -30.87 -46.05 -3.35
N GLN A 69 -31.52 -46.86 -4.18
CA GLN A 69 -30.87 -47.61 -5.26
C GLN A 69 -30.49 -46.64 -6.39
N TYR A 70 -29.26 -46.72 -6.89
CA TYR A 70 -28.79 -45.94 -8.06
C TYR A 70 -29.13 -46.67 -9.36
N PRO A 71 -29.96 -46.12 -10.27
CA PRO A 71 -30.34 -46.78 -11.51
C PRO A 71 -29.68 -46.11 -12.73
N TYR A 72 -28.38 -46.34 -12.94
CA TYR A 72 -27.74 -46.07 -14.24
C TYR A 72 -26.77 -47.19 -14.61
N SER A 73 -27.09 -47.88 -15.71
CA SER A 73 -26.31 -48.97 -16.29
C SER A 73 -25.13 -48.45 -17.13
N GLN A 74 -24.01 -49.16 -17.09
CA GLN A 74 -22.88 -48.91 -17.98
C GLN A 74 -23.06 -49.64 -19.32
N PRO A 75 -22.96 -48.96 -20.48
CA PRO A 75 -22.78 -49.61 -21.77
C PRO A 75 -21.30 -50.00 -22.00
N PRO A 76 -20.99 -51.14 -22.66
CA PRO A 76 -19.63 -51.63 -22.76
C PRO A 76 -18.85 -51.17 -24.02
N GLY A 77 -17.80 -50.36 -23.81
CA GLY A 77 -16.49 -50.57 -24.44
C GLY A 77 -16.13 -49.93 -25.81
N GLN A 78 -14.80 -49.77 -25.96
CA GLN A 78 -13.99 -49.57 -27.19
C GLN A 78 -13.87 -48.15 -27.79
N TYR A 79 -12.78 -47.97 -28.56
CA TYR A 79 -12.21 -46.70 -29.11
C TYR A 79 -11.75 -45.71 -28.02
N ALA A 80 -10.51 -45.66 -27.50
CA ALA A 80 -9.14 -45.83 -28.04
C ALA A 80 -8.51 -44.55 -28.66
N GLY A 81 -7.54 -43.95 -27.96
CA GLY A 81 -6.55 -43.00 -28.50
C GLY A 81 -6.43 -41.63 -27.82
N GLN A 82 -5.20 -41.09 -27.75
CA GLN A 82 -4.80 -39.71 -27.41
C GLN A 82 -4.85 -39.23 -25.93
N PRO A 83 -3.77 -39.42 -25.14
CA PRO A 83 -3.54 -38.71 -23.88
C PRO A 83 -2.71 -37.42 -24.07
N TYR A 84 -3.20 -36.28 -23.55
CA TYR A 84 -2.38 -35.06 -23.44
C TYR A 84 -1.38 -35.16 -22.25
N PRO A 85 -0.09 -34.84 -22.43
CA PRO A 85 0.93 -35.10 -21.41
C PRO A 85 1.00 -34.03 -20.31
N TYR A 86 0.87 -34.44 -19.05
CA TYR A 86 1.28 -33.67 -17.87
C TYR A 86 2.77 -33.95 -17.54
N PRO A 87 3.68 -32.96 -17.58
CA PRO A 87 5.11 -33.21 -17.42
C PRO A 87 5.65 -32.85 -16.02
N TYR A 88 5.40 -33.67 -15.00
CA TYR A 88 6.22 -33.72 -13.78
C TYR A 88 6.26 -35.14 -13.19
N PRO A 89 7.46 -35.74 -12.97
CA PRO A 89 7.57 -37.06 -12.38
C PRO A 89 7.37 -37.05 -10.87
N TYR A 90 6.77 -38.11 -10.34
CA TYR A 90 6.82 -38.42 -8.91
C TYR A 90 8.24 -38.91 -8.54
N PRO A 91 8.76 -38.58 -7.34
CA PRO A 91 10.01 -39.17 -6.86
C PRO A 91 9.84 -40.68 -6.62
N PRO A 92 10.88 -41.49 -6.86
CA PRO A 92 10.81 -42.95 -6.69
C PRO A 92 10.62 -43.34 -5.22
N GLN A 93 9.79 -44.35 -4.97
CA GLN A 93 9.57 -44.92 -3.64
C GLN A 93 10.71 -45.89 -3.31
N GLN A 94 11.35 -45.73 -2.15
CA GLN A 94 12.32 -46.70 -1.64
C GLN A 94 11.60 -47.83 -0.87
N PRO A 95 11.93 -49.12 -1.09
CA PRO A 95 11.24 -50.24 -0.44
C PRO A 95 11.99 -50.80 0.79
N GLY A 96 11.22 -51.19 1.82
CA GLY A 96 11.62 -52.23 2.78
C GLY A 96 11.80 -51.82 4.25
N TYR A 97 11.47 -52.77 5.14
CA TYR A 97 11.70 -52.81 6.60
C TYR A 97 10.96 -51.75 7.46
N GLY A 98 10.30 -52.10 8.59
CA GLY A 98 9.92 -53.43 9.07
C GLY A 98 9.49 -53.46 10.56
N GLN A 99 8.25 -53.87 10.84
CA GLN A 99 7.66 -54.17 12.18
C GLN A 99 7.54 -52.99 13.20
N PRO A 100 6.60 -53.06 14.18
CA PRO A 100 6.35 -51.97 15.14
C PRO A 100 7.11 -52.12 16.47
N GLY A 101 7.65 -51.02 17.01
CA GLY A 101 8.47 -51.01 18.23
C GLY A 101 7.99 -50.06 19.34
N VAL A 102 7.75 -50.65 20.52
CA VAL A 102 7.65 -50.13 21.90
C VAL A 102 7.89 -48.62 22.14
N TYR A 103 6.97 -47.97 22.87
CA TYR A 103 7.11 -46.62 23.43
C TYR A 103 8.12 -46.54 24.60
N PRO A 104 9.05 -45.57 24.59
CA PRO A 104 9.69 -45.04 25.81
C PRO A 104 8.81 -43.98 26.49
N GLN A 105 9.04 -43.73 27.78
CA GLN A 105 8.25 -42.79 28.59
C GLN A 105 8.69 -41.32 28.45
N GLN A 106 7.95 -40.43 29.12
CA GLN A 106 8.10 -38.97 29.10
C GLN A 106 9.52 -38.48 29.47
N GLY A 107 10.01 -37.48 28.73
CA GLY A 107 11.13 -36.62 29.14
C GLY A 107 10.77 -35.16 28.88
N TYR A 108 10.80 -34.31 29.90
CA TYR A 108 10.48 -32.88 29.77
C TYR A 108 11.66 -32.12 29.14
N ALA A 109 11.46 -31.58 27.93
CA ALA A 109 12.45 -30.74 27.27
C ALA A 109 12.35 -29.27 27.75
N GLN A 110 13.50 -28.67 28.06
CA GLN A 110 13.61 -27.27 28.51
C GLN A 110 13.42 -26.26 27.36
N PRO A 111 13.05 -25.00 27.65
CA PRO A 111 12.70 -24.00 26.62
C PRO A 111 13.93 -23.45 25.86
N GLY A 112 14.44 -24.23 24.91
CA GLY A 112 15.41 -23.77 23.91
C GLY A 112 14.76 -22.91 22.81
N VAL A 113 15.48 -21.92 22.28
CA VAL A 113 14.97 -21.01 21.24
C VAL A 113 14.82 -21.74 19.91
N TYR A 114 13.60 -22.12 19.56
CA TYR A 114 13.29 -22.76 18.29
C TYR A 114 13.27 -21.73 17.14
N TYR A 115 14.34 -21.71 16.35
CA TYR A 115 14.33 -21.10 15.01
C TYR A 115 13.77 -22.11 14.01
N PRO A 116 12.57 -21.89 13.42
CA PRO A 116 12.09 -22.74 12.34
C PRO A 116 13.00 -22.60 11.11
N PRO A 117 13.37 -23.70 10.43
CA PRO A 117 14.18 -23.61 9.22
C PRO A 117 13.42 -22.89 8.09
N PRO A 118 14.07 -22.13 7.18
CA PRO A 118 13.38 -21.18 6.29
C PRO A 118 12.50 -21.80 5.19
N TYR A 119 12.40 -23.13 5.14
CA TYR A 119 11.68 -23.92 4.13
C TYR A 119 10.97 -25.11 4.78
N ALA A 120 10.44 -24.95 6.01
CA ALA A 120 9.68 -25.97 6.71
C ALA A 120 8.39 -26.34 5.93
N TYR A 121 8.47 -27.36 5.08
CA TYR A 121 7.30 -27.96 4.42
C TYR A 121 6.36 -28.52 5.49
N PHE A 122 5.17 -27.94 5.60
CA PHE A 122 4.11 -28.40 6.48
C PHE A 122 3.79 -29.88 6.19
N ASN A 123 4.02 -30.76 7.17
CA ASN A 123 3.71 -32.19 7.07
C ASN A 123 2.32 -32.45 7.67
N PRO A 124 1.27 -32.71 6.85
CA PRO A 124 -0.10 -32.85 7.36
C PRO A 124 -0.30 -34.05 8.27
N ARG A 125 0.57 -35.08 8.21
CA ARG A 125 0.43 -36.33 8.96
C ARG A 125 0.75 -36.19 10.45
N LEU A 126 1.37 -35.09 10.87
CA LEU A 126 1.78 -34.85 12.26
C LEU A 126 0.82 -33.91 13.02
N TRP A 127 -0.28 -33.47 12.39
CA TRP A 127 -1.18 -32.48 12.97
C TRP A 127 -2.58 -33.05 13.28
N GLN A 128 -2.75 -33.54 14.51
CA GLN A 128 -4.07 -33.85 15.06
C GLN A 128 -4.63 -32.61 15.76
N PRO A 129 -5.90 -32.21 15.51
CA PRO A 129 -6.51 -31.08 16.19
C PRO A 129 -6.74 -31.39 17.67
N VAL A 130 -6.25 -30.51 18.55
CA VAL A 130 -6.55 -30.55 19.99
C VAL A 130 -8.03 -30.25 20.19
N PRO A 131 -8.83 -31.17 20.77
CA PRO A 131 -10.27 -30.93 20.96
C PRO A 131 -10.54 -29.65 21.75
N GLY A 132 -11.40 -28.78 21.22
CA GLY A 132 -11.74 -27.48 21.81
C GLY A 132 -10.89 -26.30 21.33
N TYR A 133 -9.76 -26.52 20.63
CA TYR A 133 -9.00 -25.46 19.96
C TYR A 133 -9.12 -25.59 18.44
N GLY A 134 -9.46 -24.49 17.77
CA GLY A 134 -9.61 -24.46 16.30
C GLY A 134 -8.29 -24.78 15.57
N SER A 135 -8.38 -25.11 14.28
CA SER A 135 -7.18 -25.39 13.47
C SER A 135 -6.32 -24.13 13.33
N PRO A 136 -5.02 -24.16 13.66
CA PRO A 136 -4.14 -23.01 13.44
C PRO A 136 -4.02 -22.73 11.94
N ILE A 137 -3.73 -21.47 11.60
CA ILE A 137 -3.54 -21.06 10.21
C ILE A 137 -2.10 -20.62 9.96
N HIS A 138 -1.38 -21.46 9.24
CA HIS A 138 -0.09 -21.14 8.64
C HIS A 138 -0.33 -20.41 7.33
N VAL A 139 -0.03 -19.11 7.32
CA VAL A 139 0.02 -18.25 6.14
C VAL A 139 1.45 -18.25 5.60
N GLY A 140 1.62 -18.21 4.27
CA GLY A 140 2.95 -18.09 3.66
C GLY A 140 2.94 -18.00 2.14
N TRP A 141 4.12 -17.92 1.54
CA TRP A 141 4.31 -17.82 0.10
C TRP A 141 5.06 -19.02 -0.50
N ALA A 142 4.49 -19.61 -1.55
CA ALA A 142 5.06 -20.71 -2.34
C ALA A 142 5.11 -20.42 -3.86
N GLY A 143 4.96 -19.15 -4.27
CA GLY A 143 4.97 -18.76 -5.68
C GLY A 143 6.39 -18.68 -6.28
N LYS A 144 6.55 -19.16 -7.52
CA LYS A 144 7.82 -19.11 -8.28
C LYS A 144 8.10 -17.70 -8.82
N THR A 145 8.51 -16.77 -7.94
CA THR A 145 8.69 -15.33 -8.20
C THR A 145 9.41 -15.00 -9.51
N TRP A 146 10.61 -15.55 -9.74
CA TRP A 146 11.38 -15.31 -10.99
C TRP A 146 10.77 -16.00 -12.22
N GLY A 147 10.00 -17.07 -12.04
CA GLY A 147 9.25 -17.73 -13.12
C GLY A 147 8.13 -16.86 -13.72
N LEU A 148 7.82 -15.71 -13.09
CA LEU A 148 6.88 -14.72 -13.64
C LEU A 148 7.56 -13.72 -14.60
N LEU A 149 8.89 -13.71 -14.74
CA LEU A 149 9.57 -12.83 -15.70
C LEU A 149 9.22 -13.19 -17.14
N GLY A 150 9.18 -14.49 -17.48
CA GLY A 150 8.72 -14.96 -18.79
C GLY A 150 7.27 -14.60 -19.09
N LEU A 151 6.38 -14.67 -18.08
CA LEU A 151 5.01 -14.15 -18.22
C LEU A 151 5.02 -12.64 -18.49
N GLY A 152 5.85 -11.87 -17.80
CA GLY A 152 5.98 -10.43 -18.00
C GLY A 152 6.43 -10.06 -19.42
N PHE A 153 7.39 -10.80 -19.97
CA PHE A 153 7.84 -10.61 -21.35
C PHE A 153 6.77 -11.00 -22.39
N VAL A 154 6.07 -12.12 -22.20
CA VAL A 154 4.92 -12.51 -23.06
C VAL A 154 3.80 -11.48 -22.98
N ASN A 155 3.46 -11.00 -21.77
CA ASN A 155 2.47 -9.94 -21.56
C ASN A 155 2.90 -8.63 -22.24
N PHE A 156 4.19 -8.29 -22.22
CA PHE A 156 4.74 -7.13 -22.93
C PHE A 156 4.58 -7.26 -24.45
N LEU A 157 4.96 -8.39 -25.04
CA LEU A 157 4.80 -8.62 -26.49
C LEU A 157 3.33 -8.57 -26.91
N LEU A 158 2.44 -9.21 -26.15
CA LEU A 158 1.00 -9.18 -26.42
C LEU A 158 0.41 -7.77 -26.22
N ASN A 159 0.85 -7.01 -25.22
CA ASN A 159 0.48 -5.61 -25.05
C ASN A 159 0.98 -4.72 -26.19
N LEU A 160 2.17 -4.98 -26.74
CA LEU A 160 2.71 -4.24 -27.87
C LEU A 160 1.91 -4.51 -29.15
N VAL A 161 1.70 -5.79 -29.50
CA VAL A 161 0.94 -6.22 -30.70
C VAL A 161 -0.53 -5.79 -30.63
N THR A 162 -1.12 -5.77 -29.44
CA THR A 162 -2.54 -5.38 -29.26
C THR A 162 -2.73 -3.91 -28.85
N LEU A 163 -1.73 -3.03 -29.01
CA LEU A 163 -1.83 -1.60 -28.66
C LEU A 163 -2.44 -1.36 -27.26
N LEU A 164 -1.88 -2.05 -26.27
CA LEU A 164 -2.30 -2.10 -24.87
C LEU A 164 -3.66 -2.77 -24.56
N PHE A 165 -4.44 -3.25 -25.53
CA PHE A 165 -5.70 -3.93 -25.23
C PHE A 165 -5.52 -5.22 -24.40
N TYR A 166 -4.43 -5.98 -24.57
CA TYR A 166 -4.18 -7.20 -23.78
C TYR A 166 -3.98 -6.94 -22.27
N ARG A 167 -3.81 -5.69 -21.82
CA ARG A 167 -3.44 -5.35 -20.43
C ARG A 167 -4.41 -5.88 -19.36
N PHE A 168 -5.67 -6.09 -19.73
CA PHE A 168 -6.71 -6.65 -18.86
C PHE A 168 -6.51 -8.15 -18.61
N TRP A 169 -6.22 -8.92 -19.66
CA TRP A 169 -5.89 -10.34 -19.57
C TRP A 169 -4.54 -10.54 -18.85
N ALA A 170 -3.52 -9.75 -19.20
CA ALA A 170 -2.23 -9.74 -18.51
C ALA A 170 -2.39 -9.47 -17.00
N THR A 171 -3.18 -8.46 -16.61
CA THR A 171 -3.42 -8.12 -15.20
C THR A 171 -4.21 -9.24 -14.47
N ASN A 172 -5.15 -9.89 -15.14
CA ASN A 172 -5.87 -11.03 -14.58
C ASN A 172 -4.94 -12.25 -14.38
N GLU A 173 -4.09 -12.56 -15.36
CA GLU A 173 -3.19 -13.72 -15.31
C GLU A 173 -2.08 -13.55 -14.26
N ILE A 174 -1.48 -12.36 -14.15
CA ILE A 174 -0.56 -12.01 -13.07
C ILE A 174 -1.25 -12.24 -11.72
N ARG A 175 -2.47 -11.73 -11.55
CA ARG A 175 -3.26 -11.84 -10.32
C ARG A 175 -3.56 -13.29 -9.95
N THR A 176 -4.01 -14.11 -10.91
CA THR A 176 -4.27 -15.54 -10.70
C THR A 176 -3.02 -16.28 -10.22
N ARG A 177 -1.84 -15.99 -10.80
CA ARG A 177 -0.58 -16.60 -10.34
C ARG A 177 -0.11 -16.07 -8.98
N LEU A 178 -0.34 -14.79 -8.65
CA LEU A 178 -0.05 -14.24 -7.32
C LEU A 178 -0.92 -14.92 -6.24
N TRP A 179 -2.22 -15.10 -6.48
CA TRP A 179 -3.12 -15.78 -5.54
C TRP A 179 -2.73 -17.25 -5.34
N HIS A 180 -2.47 -18.01 -6.42
CA HIS A 180 -1.99 -19.41 -6.31
C HIS A 180 -0.61 -19.54 -5.63
N GLY A 181 0.14 -18.43 -5.55
CA GLY A 181 1.39 -18.33 -4.78
C GLY A 181 1.18 -18.18 -3.27
N VAL A 182 0.07 -17.62 -2.81
CA VAL A 182 -0.27 -17.50 -1.38
C VAL A 182 -0.83 -18.82 -0.87
N ARG A 183 -0.38 -19.25 0.31
CA ARG A 183 -0.77 -20.50 0.96
C ARG A 183 -1.38 -20.28 2.33
N PHE A 184 -2.48 -20.98 2.58
CA PHE A 184 -3.16 -21.10 3.87
C PHE A 184 -3.25 -22.61 4.18
N ASN A 185 -2.54 -23.05 5.22
CA ASN A 185 -2.37 -24.47 5.58
C ASN A 185 -1.92 -25.35 4.40
N GLY A 186 -0.95 -24.84 3.61
CA GLY A 186 -0.37 -25.52 2.44
C GLY A 186 -1.17 -25.39 1.14
N GLU A 187 -2.46 -25.03 1.22
CA GLU A 187 -3.35 -24.92 0.07
C GLU A 187 -3.41 -23.51 -0.53
N PRO A 188 -3.56 -23.38 -1.87
CA PRO A 188 -3.57 -22.09 -2.56
C PRO A 188 -4.84 -21.27 -2.32
N LEU A 189 -4.71 -19.94 -2.34
CA LEU A 189 -5.85 -19.10 -2.73
C LEU A 189 -6.11 -19.27 -4.23
N ALA A 190 -7.38 -19.48 -4.60
CA ALA A 190 -7.83 -19.46 -5.98
C ALA A 190 -8.45 -18.09 -6.32
N TYR A 191 -8.12 -17.56 -7.50
CA TYR A 191 -8.71 -16.34 -8.04
C TYR A 191 -9.61 -16.65 -9.24
N ARG A 192 -10.85 -16.15 -9.21
CA ARG A 192 -11.90 -16.43 -10.23
C ARG A 192 -12.36 -15.18 -11.01
N GLY A 193 -11.51 -14.18 -11.18
CA GLY A 193 -11.79 -13.04 -12.06
C GLY A 193 -11.43 -13.33 -13.53
N THR A 194 -11.95 -12.54 -14.46
CA THR A 194 -11.64 -12.64 -15.89
C THR A 194 -11.10 -11.34 -16.48
N GLY A 195 -10.26 -11.44 -17.52
CA GLY A 195 -9.81 -10.26 -18.28
C GLY A 195 -10.95 -9.50 -18.98
N LEU A 196 -12.01 -10.20 -19.37
CA LEU A 196 -13.17 -9.62 -20.04
C LEU A 196 -14.03 -8.75 -19.09
N GLU A 197 -14.20 -9.16 -17.82
CA GLU A 197 -14.85 -8.33 -16.80
C GLU A 197 -14.08 -7.02 -16.55
N LEU A 198 -12.75 -7.06 -16.61
CA LEU A 198 -11.89 -5.88 -16.50
C LEU A 198 -11.97 -4.99 -17.76
N PHE A 199 -12.04 -5.59 -18.96
CA PHE A 199 -12.18 -4.86 -20.22
C PHE A 199 -13.55 -4.17 -20.36
N LEU A 200 -14.64 -4.86 -20.06
CA LEU A 200 -15.97 -4.22 -20.01
C LEU A 200 -16.02 -3.14 -18.92
N GLY A 201 -15.34 -3.38 -17.79
CA GLY A 201 -15.13 -2.38 -16.75
C GLY A 201 -14.44 -1.11 -17.26
N PHE A 202 -13.40 -1.26 -18.10
CA PHE A 202 -12.73 -0.14 -18.76
C PHE A 202 -13.67 0.63 -19.68
N ILE A 203 -14.32 -0.07 -20.61
CA ILE A 203 -15.11 0.54 -21.69
C ILE A 203 -16.29 1.35 -21.12
N VAL A 204 -16.97 0.85 -20.09
CA VAL A 204 -18.08 1.60 -19.46
C VAL A 204 -17.58 2.90 -18.85
N VAL A 205 -16.54 2.88 -17.98
CA VAL A 205 -16.00 4.14 -17.41
C VAL A 205 -15.41 5.05 -18.49
N PHE A 206 -14.76 4.50 -19.51
CA PHE A 206 -14.20 5.29 -20.60
C PHE A 206 -15.30 6.05 -21.37
N LEU A 207 -16.38 5.36 -21.75
CA LEU A 207 -17.47 5.94 -22.55
C LEU A 207 -18.49 6.76 -21.72
N THR A 208 -18.74 6.42 -20.45
CA THR A 208 -19.74 7.13 -19.63
C THR A 208 -19.15 8.15 -18.65
N LEU A 209 -17.84 8.21 -18.47
CA LEU A 209 -17.17 9.18 -17.59
C LEU A 209 -16.06 9.95 -18.31
N LEU A 210 -15.04 9.27 -18.85
CA LEU A 210 -13.85 9.96 -19.38
C LEU A 210 -14.13 10.72 -20.68
N VAL A 211 -14.82 10.11 -21.65
CA VAL A 211 -15.18 10.76 -22.92
C VAL A 211 -16.13 11.95 -22.69
N PRO A 212 -17.24 11.83 -21.91
CA PRO A 212 -18.09 12.97 -21.59
C PRO A 212 -17.37 14.10 -20.86
N ILE A 213 -16.51 13.80 -19.87
CA ILE A 213 -15.70 14.81 -19.18
C ILE A 213 -14.72 15.49 -20.14
N GLY A 214 -14.05 14.73 -21.02
CA GLY A 214 -13.12 15.29 -22.00
C GLY A 214 -13.81 16.24 -22.99
N LEU A 215 -14.95 15.82 -23.56
CA LEU A 215 -15.76 16.66 -24.45
C LEU A 215 -16.30 17.90 -23.72
N PHE A 216 -16.74 17.76 -22.46
CA PHE A 216 -17.22 18.87 -21.64
C PHE A 216 -16.10 19.87 -21.30
N SER A 217 -14.90 19.41 -20.94
CA SER A 217 -13.72 20.27 -20.73
C SER A 217 -13.33 21.02 -22.01
N ILE A 218 -13.36 20.38 -23.18
CA ILE A 218 -13.12 21.04 -24.48
C ILE A 218 -14.20 22.10 -24.75
N MET A 219 -15.48 21.77 -24.55
CA MET A 219 -16.59 22.70 -24.72
C MET A 219 -16.46 23.91 -23.79
N ILE A 220 -16.09 23.71 -22.53
CA ILE A 220 -15.86 24.77 -21.54
C ILE A 220 -14.69 25.67 -21.95
N ALA A 221 -13.59 25.08 -22.44
CA ALA A 221 -12.43 25.84 -22.93
C ALA A 221 -12.75 26.73 -24.14
N LEU A 222 -13.74 26.36 -24.95
CA LEU A 222 -14.19 27.13 -26.12
C LEU A 222 -15.31 28.14 -25.81
N LEU A 223 -16.19 27.85 -24.84
CA LEU A 223 -17.41 28.63 -24.58
C LEU A 223 -17.37 29.52 -23.33
N THR A 224 -16.33 29.44 -22.49
CA THR A 224 -16.30 30.15 -21.19
C THR A 224 -15.00 30.91 -20.94
N SER A 225 -15.06 31.94 -20.09
CA SER A 225 -13.87 32.72 -19.70
C SER A 225 -12.97 31.95 -18.73
N GLN A 226 -11.67 32.31 -18.71
CA GLN A 226 -10.62 31.65 -17.92
C GLN A 226 -11.00 31.35 -16.46
N VAL A 227 -11.73 32.26 -15.80
CA VAL A 227 -12.18 32.09 -14.41
C VAL A 227 -13.15 30.92 -14.28
N TRP A 228 -14.15 30.83 -15.17
CA TRP A 228 -15.10 29.71 -15.19
C TRP A 228 -14.44 28.40 -15.61
N GLN A 229 -13.48 28.44 -16.54
CA GLN A 229 -12.66 27.26 -16.89
C GLN A 229 -11.95 26.70 -15.65
N ILE A 230 -11.28 27.56 -14.86
CA ILE A 230 -10.59 27.16 -13.62
C ILE A 230 -11.58 26.60 -12.58
N VAL A 231 -12.71 27.27 -12.35
CA VAL A 231 -13.72 26.84 -11.38
C VAL A 231 -14.32 25.48 -11.75
N ILE A 232 -14.72 25.28 -13.01
CA ILE A 232 -15.34 24.02 -13.43
C ILE A 232 -14.28 22.91 -13.49
N GLN A 233 -13.04 23.19 -13.92
CA GLN A 233 -11.97 22.19 -13.93
C GLN A 233 -11.59 21.74 -12.50
N LEU A 234 -11.64 22.65 -11.51
CA LEU A 234 -11.50 22.29 -10.10
C LEU A 234 -12.65 21.40 -9.60
N LEU A 235 -13.90 21.70 -9.96
CA LEU A 235 -15.05 20.85 -9.63
C LEU A 235 -14.94 19.46 -10.27
N ILE A 236 -14.46 19.37 -11.52
CA ILE A 236 -14.16 18.10 -12.20
C ILE A 236 -13.08 17.32 -11.43
N TYR A 237 -12.00 17.96 -10.98
CA TYR A 237 -10.97 17.30 -10.18
C TYR A 237 -11.49 16.82 -8.81
N VAL A 238 -12.35 17.59 -8.14
CA VAL A 238 -13.02 17.17 -6.89
C VAL A 238 -13.93 15.95 -7.13
N ALA A 239 -14.71 15.95 -8.22
CA ALA A 239 -15.56 14.82 -8.60
C ALA A 239 -14.73 13.56 -8.96
N LEU A 240 -13.61 13.73 -9.67
CA LEU A 240 -12.69 12.63 -9.98
C LEU A 240 -12.01 12.07 -8.73
N LEU A 241 -11.58 12.92 -7.78
CA LEU A 241 -11.02 12.47 -6.49
C LEU A 241 -12.03 11.69 -5.64
N TYR A 242 -13.30 12.09 -5.65
CA TYR A 242 -14.38 11.31 -5.04
C TYR A 242 -14.54 9.94 -5.72
N LEU A 243 -14.60 9.91 -7.06
CA LEU A 243 -14.74 8.69 -7.85
C LEU A 243 -13.52 7.75 -7.76
N VAL A 244 -12.30 8.28 -7.55
CA VAL A 244 -11.11 7.49 -7.20
C VAL A 244 -11.37 6.69 -5.91
N GLY A 245 -11.88 7.35 -4.86
CA GLY A 245 -12.26 6.68 -3.61
C GLY A 245 -13.33 5.60 -3.81
N VAL A 246 -14.43 5.95 -4.49
CA VAL A 246 -15.49 4.99 -4.86
C VAL A 246 -14.89 3.80 -5.62
N GLY A 247 -13.91 4.06 -6.47
CA GLY A 247 -13.19 3.09 -7.26
C GLY A 247 -12.34 2.12 -6.43
N THR A 248 -11.46 2.63 -5.55
CA THR A 248 -10.64 1.79 -4.66
C THR A 248 -11.49 0.81 -3.86
N PHE A 249 -12.66 1.24 -3.35
CA PHE A 249 -13.57 0.35 -2.62
C PHE A 249 -14.20 -0.74 -3.52
N ARG A 250 -14.65 -0.38 -4.74
CA ARG A 250 -15.19 -1.35 -5.70
C ARG A 250 -14.13 -2.36 -6.17
N SER A 251 -12.89 -1.91 -6.42
CA SER A 251 -11.76 -2.78 -6.74
C SER A 251 -11.44 -3.75 -5.59
N ALA A 252 -11.44 -3.28 -4.35
CA ALA A 252 -11.27 -4.14 -3.17
C ALA A 252 -12.38 -5.20 -3.06
N ARG A 253 -13.65 -4.81 -3.31
CA ARG A 253 -14.79 -5.74 -3.32
C ARG A 253 -14.68 -6.78 -4.43
N TYR A 254 -14.38 -6.36 -5.65
CA TYR A 254 -14.19 -7.26 -6.79
C TYR A 254 -13.06 -8.26 -6.53
N ARG A 255 -11.95 -7.84 -5.91
CA ARG A 255 -10.89 -8.77 -5.46
C ARG A 255 -11.40 -9.79 -4.45
N LEU A 256 -12.11 -9.35 -3.41
CA LEU A 256 -12.58 -10.25 -2.34
C LEU A 256 -13.63 -11.26 -2.86
N ARG A 257 -14.65 -10.81 -3.62
CA ARG A 257 -15.64 -11.69 -4.27
C ARG A 257 -15.01 -12.78 -5.14
N ARG A 258 -13.92 -12.45 -5.83
CA ARG A 258 -13.19 -13.39 -6.71
C ARG A 258 -12.06 -14.13 -6.00
N THR A 259 -11.87 -13.94 -4.70
CA THR A 259 -10.93 -14.71 -3.86
C THR A 259 -11.64 -15.87 -3.19
N SER A 260 -11.06 -17.07 -3.28
CA SER A 260 -11.59 -18.27 -2.62
C SER A 260 -10.48 -19.18 -2.08
N TRP A 261 -10.79 -19.92 -1.02
CA TRP A 261 -9.94 -20.95 -0.41
C TRP A 261 -10.84 -22.13 -0.02
N ARG A 262 -10.52 -23.37 -0.42
CA ARG A 262 -11.39 -24.54 -0.18
C ARG A 262 -12.87 -24.35 -0.59
N GLY A 263 -13.12 -23.54 -1.62
CA GLY A 263 -14.48 -23.15 -2.05
C GLY A 263 -15.13 -22.02 -1.23
N ILE A 264 -14.65 -21.78 -0.01
CA ILE A 264 -15.05 -20.65 0.85
C ILE A 264 -14.64 -19.34 0.17
N ARG A 265 -15.57 -18.38 0.06
CA ARG A 265 -15.36 -17.10 -0.65
C ARG A 265 -15.24 -15.91 0.29
N GLY A 266 -14.52 -14.89 -0.15
CA GLY A 266 -14.56 -13.56 0.43
C GLY A 266 -15.70 -12.70 -0.14
N ARG A 267 -16.14 -11.70 0.62
CA ARG A 267 -17.08 -10.66 0.20
C ARG A 267 -16.71 -9.34 0.90
N LEU A 268 -17.10 -8.20 0.32
CA LEU A 268 -16.98 -6.88 0.94
C LEU A 268 -18.32 -6.17 0.82
N GLU A 269 -18.94 -5.87 1.95
CA GLU A 269 -20.30 -5.34 2.02
C GLU A 269 -20.27 -3.79 2.02
N GLY A 270 -21.27 -3.12 2.61
CA GLY A 270 -21.27 -1.66 2.75
C GLY A 270 -21.39 -0.85 1.44
N SER A 271 -20.95 0.42 1.49
CA SER A 271 -21.21 1.42 0.44
C SER A 271 -19.92 2.04 -0.11
N SER A 272 -19.70 1.85 -1.42
CA SER A 272 -18.58 2.50 -2.13
C SER A 272 -18.70 4.03 -2.16
N TRP A 273 -19.93 4.56 -2.15
CA TRP A 273 -20.19 6.00 -2.16
C TRP A 273 -19.82 6.65 -0.82
N THR A 274 -20.15 6.00 0.30
CA THR A 274 -19.75 6.44 1.64
C THR A 274 -18.23 6.41 1.79
N TYR A 275 -17.56 5.39 1.26
CA TYR A 275 -16.09 5.35 1.20
C TYR A 275 -15.52 6.48 0.34
N GLY A 276 -16.15 6.82 -0.79
CA GLY A 276 -15.79 7.96 -1.63
C GLY A 276 -15.72 9.29 -0.85
N TRP A 277 -16.68 9.53 0.06
CA TRP A 277 -16.67 10.73 0.90
C TRP A 277 -15.56 10.71 1.96
N ILE A 278 -15.26 9.56 2.57
CA ILE A 278 -14.12 9.41 3.50
C ILE A 278 -12.80 9.67 2.76
N TYR A 279 -12.67 9.14 1.54
CA TYR A 279 -11.49 9.36 0.69
C TYR A 279 -11.37 10.82 0.27
N LEU A 280 -12.43 11.45 -0.23
CA LEU A 280 -12.41 12.85 -0.62
C LEU A 280 -12.09 13.75 0.59
N GLY A 281 -12.84 13.63 1.68
CA GLY A 281 -12.67 14.49 2.86
C GLY A 281 -11.27 14.43 3.46
N THR A 282 -10.69 13.23 3.60
CA THR A 282 -9.31 13.07 4.08
C THR A 282 -8.25 13.44 3.05
N THR A 283 -8.57 13.52 1.75
CA THR A 283 -7.66 14.02 0.70
C THR A 283 -7.67 15.54 0.64
N VAL A 284 -8.85 16.16 0.67
CA VAL A 284 -9.03 17.61 0.74
C VAL A 284 -8.38 18.15 2.02
N LEU A 285 -8.63 17.52 3.18
CA LEU A 285 -8.01 17.94 4.44
C LEU A 285 -6.48 17.76 4.44
N PHE A 286 -5.95 16.73 3.77
CA PHE A 286 -4.50 16.59 3.56
C PHE A 286 -3.92 17.79 2.77
N PHE A 287 -4.48 18.12 1.60
CA PHE A 287 -3.99 19.24 0.80
C PHE A 287 -4.22 20.60 1.47
N PHE A 288 -5.32 20.78 2.19
CA PHE A 288 -5.59 22.00 2.98
C PHE A 288 -4.54 22.20 4.08
N LEU A 289 -4.26 21.18 4.89
CA LEU A 289 -3.24 21.23 5.94
C LEU A 289 -1.81 21.31 5.36
N LEU A 290 -1.58 20.82 4.14
CA LEU A 290 -0.33 21.00 3.41
C LEU A 290 -0.15 22.47 2.95
N GLY A 291 -1.23 23.13 2.53
CA GLY A 291 -1.23 24.56 2.18
C GLY A 291 -0.90 25.47 3.37
N PHE A 292 -1.34 25.11 4.58
CA PHE A 292 -1.02 25.81 5.83
C PHE A 292 0.40 25.53 6.37
N GLY A 293 1.41 25.50 5.48
CA GLY A 293 2.83 25.43 5.83
C GLY A 293 3.48 24.04 5.78
N GLY A 294 2.86 23.06 5.12
CA GLY A 294 3.42 21.73 4.81
C GLY A 294 3.53 20.76 5.99
N ILE A 295 4.07 21.23 7.12
CA ILE A 295 4.34 20.46 8.35
C ILE A 295 3.06 19.78 8.84
N PHE A 296 1.99 20.55 9.09
CA PHE A 296 0.72 20.02 9.60
C PHE A 296 0.04 19.05 8.62
N GLY A 297 0.21 19.27 7.31
CA GLY A 297 -0.27 18.38 6.25
C GLY A 297 0.17 16.93 6.40
N MET A 298 1.37 16.68 6.92
CA MET A 298 1.85 15.31 7.10
C MET A 298 1.18 14.57 8.28
N TRP A 299 0.73 15.27 9.32
CA TRP A 299 0.21 14.65 10.56
C TRP A 299 -1.19 14.04 10.42
N ILE A 300 -1.88 14.21 9.28
CA ILE A 300 -3.09 13.46 8.95
C ILE A 300 -2.80 12.02 8.47
N MET A 301 -1.57 11.71 8.04
CA MET A 301 -1.23 10.40 7.46
C MET A 301 -1.66 9.19 8.33
N PRO A 302 -1.40 9.17 9.66
CA PRO A 302 -1.82 8.05 10.51
C PRO A 302 -3.34 7.87 10.58
N ILE A 303 -4.09 8.96 10.80
CA ILE A 303 -5.54 8.88 10.94
C ILE A 303 -6.23 8.61 9.60
N ARG A 304 -5.72 9.14 8.48
CA ARG A 304 -6.16 8.81 7.12
C ARG A 304 -5.94 7.33 6.81
N ALA A 305 -4.79 6.76 7.13
CA ALA A 305 -4.52 5.34 6.94
C ALA A 305 -5.53 4.46 7.70
N ILE A 306 -5.85 4.82 8.94
CA ILE A 306 -6.88 4.14 9.74
C ILE A 306 -8.27 4.31 9.14
N TRP A 307 -8.68 5.53 8.76
CA TRP A 307 -10.01 5.83 8.24
C TRP A 307 -10.28 5.17 6.89
N LEU A 308 -9.27 5.02 6.03
CA LEU A 308 -9.38 4.28 4.77
C LEU A 308 -9.33 2.75 4.99
N ARG A 309 -8.51 2.25 5.93
CA ARG A 309 -8.41 0.80 6.15
C ARG A 309 -9.59 0.20 6.90
N LYS A 310 -10.13 0.93 7.90
CA LYS A 310 -11.23 0.47 8.78
C LYS A 310 -12.49 0.01 8.05
N PRO A 311 -13.10 0.76 7.10
CA PRO A 311 -14.30 0.30 6.40
C PRO A 311 -14.02 -0.93 5.52
N ILE A 312 -12.86 -0.99 4.84
CA ILE A 312 -12.51 -2.14 4.00
C ILE A 312 -12.37 -3.41 4.85
N ILE A 313 -11.71 -3.37 6.01
CA ILE A 313 -11.60 -4.57 6.85
C ILE A 313 -12.94 -4.89 7.54
N ASN A 314 -13.58 -3.94 8.22
CA ASN A 314 -14.79 -4.21 9.03
C ASN A 314 -16.01 -4.64 8.21
N GLN A 315 -16.02 -4.39 6.89
CA GLN A 315 -17.08 -4.80 5.98
C GLN A 315 -16.66 -6.01 5.13
N SER A 316 -15.43 -6.53 5.32
CA SER A 316 -15.00 -7.79 4.71
C SER A 316 -15.57 -8.98 5.48
N THR A 317 -16.16 -9.91 4.76
CA THR A 317 -16.61 -11.22 5.26
C THR A 317 -15.89 -12.34 4.50
N PHE A 318 -15.66 -13.47 5.15
CA PHE A 318 -15.09 -14.68 4.56
C PHE A 318 -15.76 -15.90 5.19
N GLY A 319 -16.33 -16.79 4.38
CA GLY A 319 -17.11 -17.94 4.87
C GLY A 319 -18.28 -17.57 5.80
N GLY A 320 -18.91 -16.41 5.56
CA GLY A 320 -19.99 -15.87 6.39
C GLY A 320 -19.54 -15.08 7.63
N GLN A 321 -18.31 -15.30 8.13
CA GLN A 321 -17.77 -14.55 9.26
C GLN A 321 -17.20 -13.18 8.85
N SER A 322 -17.33 -12.17 9.70
CA SER A 322 -16.75 -10.84 9.49
C SER A 322 -15.34 -10.70 10.06
N VAL A 323 -14.49 -9.92 9.39
CA VAL A 323 -13.16 -9.53 9.89
C VAL A 323 -13.30 -8.27 10.73
N ARG A 324 -12.73 -8.25 11.94
CA ARG A 324 -12.81 -7.10 12.86
C ARG A 324 -11.48 -6.36 12.96
N PHE A 325 -11.51 -5.05 12.78
CA PHE A 325 -10.36 -4.14 12.91
C PHE A 325 -10.52 -3.20 14.10
N ILE A 326 -9.60 -3.29 15.06
CA ILE A 326 -9.52 -2.45 16.25
C ILE A 326 -8.20 -1.65 16.18
N PRO A 327 -8.17 -0.48 15.51
CA PRO A 327 -6.94 0.23 15.22
C PRO A 327 -6.32 0.89 16.46
N ASP A 328 -5.03 0.63 16.69
CA ASP A 328 -4.22 1.44 17.61
C ASP A 328 -3.76 2.74 16.92
N ALA A 329 -4.51 3.82 17.15
CA ALA A 329 -4.14 5.14 16.67
C ALA A 329 -2.96 5.74 17.46
N GLY A 330 -2.85 5.48 18.76
CA GLY A 330 -1.82 6.07 19.62
C GLY A 330 -0.43 5.53 19.30
N GLY A 331 -0.30 4.21 19.17
CA GLY A 331 0.93 3.57 18.72
C GLY A 331 1.30 3.97 17.30
N LEU A 332 0.34 4.12 16.38
CA LEU A 332 0.63 4.59 15.02
C LEU A 332 1.15 6.04 15.01
N TYR A 333 0.54 6.94 15.79
CA TYR A 333 1.03 8.31 15.95
C TYR A 333 2.41 8.38 16.61
N LYS A 334 2.71 7.54 17.61
CA LYS A 334 4.04 7.45 18.24
C LYS A 334 5.13 7.11 17.22
N HIS A 335 4.92 6.09 16.38
CA HIS A 335 5.89 5.69 15.36
C HIS A 335 5.99 6.72 14.22
N PHE A 336 4.88 7.40 13.88
CA PHE A 336 4.89 8.51 12.93
C PHE A 336 5.72 9.70 13.44
N ALA A 337 5.50 10.11 14.69
CA ALA A 337 6.23 11.22 15.30
C ALA A 337 7.73 10.97 15.37
N ILE A 338 8.17 9.73 15.68
CA ILE A 338 9.58 9.34 15.62
C ILE A 338 10.13 9.51 14.20
N ALA A 339 9.47 8.91 13.20
CA ALA A 339 9.92 8.97 11.80
C ALA A 339 9.98 10.42 11.27
N TRP A 340 8.96 11.23 11.58
CA TRP A 340 8.86 12.62 11.15
C TRP A 340 9.90 13.50 11.86
N CYS A 341 9.99 13.46 13.18
CA CYS A 341 10.93 14.29 13.94
C CYS A 341 12.39 13.93 13.66
N SER A 342 12.74 12.65 13.43
CA SER A 342 14.10 12.28 12.99
C SER A 342 14.43 12.83 11.60
N SER A 343 13.48 12.74 10.65
CA SER A 343 13.67 13.25 9.28
C SER A 343 13.76 14.79 9.25
N PHE A 344 12.91 15.47 10.03
CA PHE A 344 12.90 16.93 10.15
C PHE A 344 14.11 17.46 10.92
N GLY A 345 14.54 16.78 11.99
CA GLY A 345 15.76 17.11 12.72
C GLY A 345 17.01 17.03 11.82
N ALA A 346 17.11 16.01 10.96
CA ALA A 346 18.18 15.92 9.98
C ALA A 346 18.08 16.96 8.85
N PHE A 347 16.86 17.36 8.44
CA PHE A 347 16.68 18.49 7.52
C PHE A 347 17.23 19.80 8.13
N ILE A 348 16.84 20.10 9.37
CA ILE A 348 17.31 21.30 10.08
C ILE A 348 18.83 21.24 10.30
N LEU A 349 19.40 20.08 10.62
CA LEU A 349 20.86 19.91 10.73
C LEU A 349 21.57 20.16 9.39
N ALA A 350 21.07 19.61 8.28
CA ALA A 350 21.64 19.83 6.95
C ALA A 350 21.52 21.30 6.51
N LEU A 351 20.41 21.96 6.85
CA LEU A 351 20.19 23.39 6.61
C LEU A 351 21.14 24.27 7.46
N ILE A 352 21.37 23.93 8.73
CA ILE A 352 22.37 24.60 9.58
C ILE A 352 23.78 24.43 9.00
N ILE A 353 24.17 23.22 8.58
CA ILE A 353 25.46 22.95 7.92
C ILE A 353 25.60 23.82 6.65
N MET A 354 24.56 23.90 5.83
CA MET A 354 24.53 24.74 4.62
C MET A 354 24.68 26.23 4.95
N LEU A 355 23.97 26.74 5.97
CA LEU A 355 24.06 28.14 6.40
C LEU A 355 25.42 28.49 7.00
N VAL A 356 26.04 27.60 7.79
CA VAL A 356 27.39 27.80 8.35
C VAL A 356 28.44 27.81 7.23
N ILE A 357 28.29 26.94 6.23
CA ILE A 357 29.17 26.89 5.05
C ILE A 357 29.04 28.16 4.18
N ALA A 358 27.81 28.62 3.91
CA ALA A 358 27.57 29.85 3.15
C ALA A 358 28.01 31.11 3.93
N GLY A 359 27.73 31.15 5.24
CA GLY A 359 28.11 32.25 6.12
C GLY A 359 29.62 32.39 6.30
N SER A 360 30.35 31.27 6.43
CA SER A 360 31.82 31.29 6.53
C SER A 360 32.51 31.78 5.26
N SER A 361 31.97 31.47 4.07
CA SER A 361 32.46 32.05 2.81
C SER A 361 32.15 33.55 2.71
N ALA A 362 30.93 33.98 3.03
CA ALA A 362 30.56 35.40 3.06
C ALA A 362 31.36 36.23 4.09
N LEU A 363 31.73 35.64 5.23
CA LEU A 363 32.60 36.28 6.23
C LEU A 363 34.01 36.57 5.66
N MET A 364 34.56 35.63 4.88
CA MET A 364 35.90 35.80 4.29
C MET A 364 35.95 36.97 3.29
N ASP A 365 34.90 37.20 2.50
CA ASP A 365 34.82 38.34 1.56
C ASP A 365 34.74 39.72 2.24
N VAL A 366 34.52 39.76 3.56
CA VAL A 366 34.40 41.01 4.35
C VAL A 366 35.67 41.30 5.18
N MET A 367 36.54 40.32 5.41
CA MET A 367 37.74 40.51 6.24
C MET A 367 38.81 41.37 5.52
N PRO A 368 39.39 42.39 6.20
CA PRO A 368 40.41 43.25 5.61
C PRO A 368 41.68 42.44 5.29
N GLY A 369 42.24 42.66 4.09
CA GLY A 369 43.38 41.93 3.56
C GLY A 369 43.02 40.78 2.59
N THR A 370 41.75 40.40 2.49
CA THR A 370 41.28 39.47 1.45
C THR A 370 40.96 40.20 0.14
N THR A 371 41.02 39.47 -0.99
CA THR A 371 40.56 39.97 -2.28
C THR A 371 39.05 39.80 -2.40
N LYS A 372 38.29 40.88 -2.27
CA LYS A 372 36.83 40.91 -2.45
C LYS A 372 36.41 40.23 -3.75
N ARG A 373 35.70 39.10 -3.65
CA ARG A 373 35.11 38.43 -4.82
C ARG A 373 33.70 38.96 -5.08
N SER A 374 33.32 38.99 -6.36
CA SER A 374 31.98 39.39 -6.78
C SER A 374 30.98 38.22 -6.58
N GLY A 375 30.60 37.98 -5.34
CA GLY A 375 29.64 36.94 -4.94
C GLY A 375 30.26 35.77 -4.18
N VAL A 376 29.43 35.07 -3.41
CA VAL A 376 29.83 34.01 -2.46
C VAL A 376 30.49 32.83 -3.19
N SER A 377 31.83 32.77 -3.19
CA SER A 377 32.56 31.71 -3.88
C SER A 377 32.63 30.42 -3.05
N ILE A 378 31.60 29.59 -3.15
CA ILE A 378 31.54 28.27 -2.49
C ILE A 378 32.54 27.31 -3.16
N SER A 379 33.51 26.80 -2.40
CA SER A 379 34.52 25.87 -2.88
C SER A 379 33.97 24.46 -3.15
N ALA A 380 34.70 23.66 -3.94
CA ALA A 380 34.32 22.28 -4.23
C ALA A 380 34.18 21.40 -2.96
N LEU A 381 35.01 21.63 -1.94
CA LEU A 381 34.91 20.95 -0.65
C LEU A 381 33.63 21.34 0.09
N GLN A 382 33.28 22.63 0.10
CA GLN A 382 32.04 23.11 0.70
C GLN A 382 30.80 22.56 -0.02
N TRP A 383 30.81 22.47 -1.35
CA TRP A 383 29.76 21.79 -2.12
C TRP A 383 29.66 20.29 -1.79
N ALA A 384 30.80 19.60 -1.64
CA ALA A 384 30.80 18.19 -1.23
C ALA A 384 30.22 17.97 0.18
N LEU A 385 30.50 18.88 1.12
CA LEU A 385 29.93 18.85 2.48
C LEU A 385 28.42 19.14 2.50
N ILE A 386 27.95 20.13 1.74
CA ILE A 386 26.50 20.39 1.57
C ILE A 386 25.81 19.18 0.93
N GLY A 387 26.41 18.61 -0.12
CA GLY A 387 25.91 17.41 -0.80
C GLY A 387 25.84 16.20 0.13
N LEU A 388 26.86 15.97 0.96
CA LEU A 388 26.89 14.90 1.96
C LEU A 388 25.81 15.08 3.04
N ALA A 389 25.61 16.31 3.53
CA ALA A 389 24.56 16.61 4.52
C ALA A 389 23.15 16.41 3.94
N ALA A 390 22.90 16.89 2.72
CA ALA A 390 21.65 16.68 2.00
C ALA A 390 21.39 15.19 1.70
N PHE A 391 22.42 14.46 1.27
CA PHE A 391 22.35 13.01 1.05
C PHE A 391 22.04 12.25 2.34
N GLY A 392 22.70 12.60 3.46
CA GLY A 392 22.44 12.02 4.77
C GLY A 392 20.99 12.25 5.23
N TRP A 393 20.45 13.45 5.03
CA TRP A 393 19.03 13.74 5.29
C TRP A 393 18.09 12.90 4.42
N VAL A 394 18.34 12.79 3.11
CA VAL A 394 17.51 12.00 2.20
C VAL A 394 17.55 10.51 2.57
N VAL A 395 18.74 9.96 2.85
CA VAL A 395 18.92 8.56 3.28
C VAL A 395 18.18 8.29 4.59
N LEU A 396 18.31 9.17 5.59
CA LEU A 396 17.57 9.02 6.85
C LEU A 396 16.05 9.09 6.63
N THR A 397 15.58 10.03 5.80
CA THR A 397 14.15 10.17 5.47
C THR A 397 13.59 8.92 4.80
N VAL A 398 14.34 8.30 3.88
CA VAL A 398 13.97 7.01 3.26
C VAL A 398 13.93 5.89 4.30
N ILE A 399 14.93 5.78 5.18
CA ILE A 399 14.95 4.76 6.25
C ILE A 399 13.77 4.96 7.22
N MET A 400 13.46 6.20 7.58
CA MET A 400 12.35 6.55 8.49
C MET A 400 10.98 6.32 7.86
N TYR A 401 10.82 6.55 6.55
CA TYR A 401 9.63 6.14 5.80
C TYR A 401 9.43 4.62 5.88
N PHE A 402 10.46 3.81 5.59
CA PHE A 402 10.32 2.34 5.67
C PHE A 402 10.17 1.82 7.10
N TYR A 403 10.71 2.51 8.11
CA TYR A 403 10.44 2.24 9.52
C TYR A 403 8.95 2.46 9.84
N TYR A 404 8.38 3.59 9.42
CA TYR A 404 6.97 3.87 9.62
C TYR A 404 6.08 2.84 8.90
N GLN A 405 6.37 2.53 7.63
CA GLN A 405 5.60 1.54 6.87
C GLN A 405 5.66 0.13 7.49
N ALA A 406 6.83 -0.34 7.91
CA ALA A 406 6.96 -1.63 8.59
C ALA A 406 6.17 -1.66 9.92
N ARG A 407 6.18 -0.56 10.69
CA ARG A 407 5.40 -0.44 11.92
C ARG A 407 3.89 -0.36 11.66
N GLN A 408 3.46 0.38 10.63
CA GLN A 408 2.06 0.45 10.20
C GLN A 408 1.53 -0.93 9.78
N LEU A 409 2.29 -1.69 8.98
CA LEU A 409 1.92 -3.05 8.58
C LEU A 409 1.77 -3.98 9.80
N ASN A 410 2.71 -3.93 10.74
CA ASN A 410 2.68 -4.78 11.93
C ASN A 410 1.51 -4.43 12.86
N ILE A 411 1.28 -3.13 13.12
CA ILE A 411 0.15 -2.65 13.91
C ILE A 411 -1.16 -3.07 13.25
N PHE A 412 -1.32 -2.85 11.94
CA PHE A 412 -2.54 -3.20 11.21
C PHE A 412 -2.82 -4.69 11.21
N ALA A 413 -1.78 -5.55 11.15
CA ALA A 413 -1.94 -6.98 11.35
C ALA A 413 -2.43 -7.29 12.78
N THR A 414 -1.76 -6.80 13.83
CA THR A 414 -2.16 -7.06 15.23
C THR A 414 -3.52 -6.48 15.62
N SER A 415 -3.97 -5.42 14.92
CA SER A 415 -5.31 -4.84 15.04
C SER A 415 -6.40 -5.61 14.29
N THR A 416 -6.07 -6.67 13.55
CA THR A 416 -7.02 -7.44 12.73
C THR A 416 -7.32 -8.81 13.34
N TYR A 417 -8.61 -9.10 13.54
CA TYR A 417 -9.14 -10.29 14.19
C TYR A 417 -10.14 -11.03 13.29
N TYR A 418 -10.18 -12.35 13.37
CA TYR A 418 -11.07 -13.22 12.59
C TYR A 418 -11.25 -14.58 13.30
N ASP A 419 -12.49 -15.07 13.42
CA ASP A 419 -12.90 -16.28 14.18
C ASP A 419 -12.18 -16.48 15.52
N GLY A 420 -12.11 -15.43 16.34
CA GLY A 420 -11.45 -15.45 17.67
C GLY A 420 -9.91 -15.38 17.65
N GLY A 421 -9.25 -15.68 16.54
CA GLY A 421 -7.82 -15.45 16.35
C GLY A 421 -7.48 -14.02 15.90
N ARG A 422 -6.18 -13.71 15.86
CA ARG A 422 -5.63 -12.42 15.41
C ARG A 422 -4.51 -12.62 14.40
N PHE A 423 -4.30 -11.66 13.51
CA PHE A 423 -3.07 -11.64 12.70
C PHE A 423 -1.90 -11.05 13.49
N ARG A 424 -0.67 -11.39 13.10
CA ARG A 424 0.57 -10.84 13.66
C ARG A 424 1.56 -10.54 12.54
N GLY A 425 1.95 -9.27 12.42
CA GLY A 425 2.96 -8.83 11.46
C GLY A 425 4.36 -8.84 12.08
N THR A 426 5.36 -9.28 11.31
CA THR A 426 6.78 -9.31 11.69
C THR A 426 7.68 -8.52 10.73
N ALA A 427 7.09 -7.64 9.90
CA ALA A 427 7.80 -6.86 8.90
C ALA A 427 8.89 -5.96 9.53
N THR A 428 10.00 -5.78 8.81
CA THR A 428 11.21 -5.09 9.26
C THR A 428 11.57 -3.94 8.34
N THR A 429 12.10 -2.85 8.90
CA THR A 429 12.54 -1.66 8.13
C THR A 429 13.43 -2.03 6.96
N PHE A 430 14.52 -2.77 7.23
CA PHE A 430 15.51 -3.13 6.22
C PHE A 430 15.00 -4.20 5.23
N GLY A 431 14.14 -5.12 5.66
CA GLY A 431 13.52 -6.10 4.76
C GLY A 431 12.59 -5.43 3.74
N LEU A 432 11.73 -4.52 4.20
CA LEU A 432 10.82 -3.77 3.34
C LEU A 432 11.57 -2.81 2.41
N LEU A 433 12.57 -2.09 2.93
CA LEU A 433 13.49 -1.26 2.14
C LEU A 433 14.23 -2.08 1.08
N TRP A 434 14.73 -3.27 1.40
CA TRP A 434 15.44 -4.15 0.45
C TRP A 434 14.54 -4.66 -0.67
N VAL A 435 13.27 -4.96 -0.37
CA VAL A 435 12.27 -5.35 -1.37
C VAL A 435 11.92 -4.17 -2.28
N TRP A 436 11.72 -2.97 -1.72
CA TRP A 436 11.45 -1.76 -2.50
C TRP A 436 12.65 -1.38 -3.38
N LEU A 437 13.84 -1.21 -2.79
CA LEU A 437 15.06 -0.81 -3.49
C LEU A 437 15.43 -1.85 -4.55
N GLY A 438 15.36 -3.13 -4.21
CA GLY A 438 15.58 -4.21 -5.16
C GLY A 438 14.54 -4.24 -6.29
N ASN A 439 13.32 -3.74 -6.08
CA ASN A 439 12.34 -3.59 -7.15
C ASN A 439 12.65 -2.36 -8.02
N GLN A 440 13.08 -1.23 -7.44
CA GLN A 440 13.59 -0.08 -8.22
C GLN A 440 14.78 -0.47 -9.10
N LEU A 441 15.73 -1.26 -8.57
CA LEU A 441 16.88 -1.75 -9.34
C LEU A 441 16.47 -2.69 -10.48
N ILE A 442 15.46 -3.56 -10.29
CA ILE A 442 14.88 -4.38 -11.36
C ILE A 442 14.21 -3.52 -12.44
N TRP A 443 13.47 -2.48 -12.04
CA TRP A 443 12.79 -1.55 -12.96
C TRP A 443 13.79 -0.72 -13.76
N LEU A 444 14.83 -0.17 -13.11
CA LEU A 444 15.93 0.55 -13.76
C LEU A 444 16.72 -0.34 -14.72
N ALA A 445 17.12 -1.54 -14.29
CA ALA A 445 17.84 -2.48 -15.15
C ALA A 445 17.03 -2.87 -16.39
N ASN A 446 15.72 -3.09 -16.23
CA ASN A 446 14.80 -3.32 -17.34
C ASN A 446 14.74 -2.13 -18.30
N ILE A 447 14.58 -0.90 -17.80
CA ILE A 447 14.60 0.30 -18.65
C ILE A 447 15.93 0.43 -19.39
N LEU A 448 17.07 0.24 -18.72
CA LEU A 448 18.39 0.31 -19.35
C LEU A 448 18.57 -0.72 -20.48
N VAL A 449 18.14 -1.98 -20.29
CA VAL A 449 18.19 -3.03 -21.32
C VAL A 449 17.43 -2.63 -22.59
N PHE A 450 16.27 -1.98 -22.46
CA PHE A 450 15.49 -1.51 -23.61
C PHE A 450 15.91 -0.14 -24.15
N LEU A 451 16.58 0.70 -23.36
CA LEU A 451 17.16 1.97 -23.82
C LEU A 451 18.50 1.80 -24.56
N ILE A 452 19.28 0.75 -24.27
CA ILE A 452 20.57 0.50 -24.95
C ILE A 452 20.43 0.45 -26.49
N PRO A 453 19.49 -0.31 -27.08
CA PRO A 453 19.26 -0.29 -28.53
C PRO A 453 18.89 1.09 -29.07
N LEU A 454 18.08 1.86 -28.34
CA LEU A 454 17.69 3.23 -28.74
C LEU A 454 18.87 4.20 -28.64
N GLY A 455 19.74 4.05 -27.64
CA GLY A 455 21.00 4.79 -27.50
C GLY A 455 21.99 4.48 -28.63
N ILE A 456 22.06 3.21 -29.07
CA ILE A 456 22.86 2.80 -30.24
C ILE A 456 22.30 3.44 -31.53
N VAL A 457 20.98 3.41 -31.74
CA VAL A 457 20.34 4.09 -32.88
C VAL A 457 20.56 5.61 -32.82
N ALA A 458 20.43 6.23 -31.66
CA ALA A 458 20.70 7.66 -31.46
C ALA A 458 22.18 8.02 -31.69
N TYR A 459 23.12 7.14 -31.32
CA TYR A 459 24.55 7.29 -31.60
C TYR A 459 24.82 7.25 -33.12
N PHE A 460 24.31 6.26 -33.84
CA PHE A 460 24.43 6.22 -35.31
C PHE A 460 23.74 7.42 -35.98
N TYR A 461 22.61 7.89 -35.45
CA TYR A 461 21.96 9.12 -35.91
C TYR A 461 22.80 10.37 -35.63
N SER A 462 23.52 10.44 -34.51
CA SER A 462 24.45 11.55 -34.21
C SER A 462 25.68 11.59 -35.13
N GLY A 463 26.01 10.46 -35.77
CA GLY A 463 27.00 10.38 -36.85
C GLY A 463 26.43 10.65 -38.26
N SER A 464 25.17 11.08 -38.38
CA SER A 464 24.58 11.50 -39.66
C SER A 464 25.01 12.92 -40.07
N SER A 465 24.51 13.44 -41.19
CA SER A 465 24.91 14.77 -41.68
C SER A 465 24.55 15.87 -40.70
N GLU A 466 25.38 16.92 -40.64
CA GLU A 466 25.15 18.08 -39.75
C GLU A 466 23.78 18.74 -40.01
N GLN A 467 23.32 18.73 -41.26
CA GLN A 467 21.97 19.17 -41.64
C GLN A 467 20.86 18.38 -40.94
N THR A 468 21.06 17.07 -40.74
CA THR A 468 20.10 16.19 -40.06
C THR A 468 20.03 16.51 -38.57
N MET A 469 21.17 16.71 -37.91
CA MET A 469 21.22 17.09 -36.50
C MET A 469 20.62 18.48 -36.27
N ARG A 470 20.98 19.48 -37.09
CA ARG A 470 20.37 20.82 -37.05
C ARG A 470 18.86 20.79 -37.32
N ALA A 471 18.37 19.88 -38.17
CA ALA A 471 16.94 19.72 -38.42
C ALA A 471 16.17 19.13 -37.22
N PHE A 472 16.81 18.29 -36.39
CA PHE A 472 16.24 17.84 -35.12
C PHE A 472 16.27 18.95 -34.06
N GLU A 473 17.40 19.64 -33.90
CA GLU A 473 17.60 20.68 -32.89
C GLU A 473 16.67 21.89 -33.08
N ASN A 474 16.40 22.29 -34.32
CA ASN A 474 15.50 23.43 -34.61
C ASN A 474 14.00 23.06 -34.64
N ASN A 475 13.63 21.78 -34.47
CA ASN A 475 12.25 21.31 -34.62
C ASN A 475 11.66 20.82 -33.29
N GLN A 476 11.07 21.76 -32.53
CA GLN A 476 10.40 21.48 -31.25
C GLN A 476 9.29 20.42 -31.36
N ASN A 477 8.55 20.38 -32.48
CA ASN A 477 7.49 19.40 -32.69
C ASN A 477 8.07 17.98 -32.84
N LEU A 478 9.21 17.83 -33.53
CA LEU A 478 9.91 16.55 -33.66
C LEU A 478 10.49 16.09 -32.31
N GLN A 479 11.09 17.01 -31.54
CA GLN A 479 11.58 16.73 -30.19
C GLN A 479 10.45 16.27 -29.25
N ALA A 480 9.34 17.02 -29.20
CA ALA A 480 8.16 16.65 -28.42
C ALA A 480 7.60 15.29 -28.84
N THR A 481 7.55 15.01 -30.15
CA THR A 481 7.11 13.71 -30.69
C THR A 481 8.02 12.57 -30.23
N VAL A 482 9.35 12.74 -30.28
CA VAL A 482 10.32 11.74 -29.83
C VAL A 482 10.25 11.53 -28.32
N ILE A 483 10.14 12.59 -27.52
CA ILE A 483 9.96 12.50 -26.07
C ILE A 483 8.66 11.75 -25.73
N PHE A 484 7.55 12.06 -26.40
CA PHE A 484 6.27 11.37 -26.22
C PHE A 484 6.35 9.88 -26.58
N ALA A 485 7.00 9.54 -27.69
CA ALA A 485 7.24 8.16 -28.10
C ALA A 485 8.13 7.40 -27.09
N LEU A 486 9.17 8.03 -26.55
CA LEU A 486 10.03 7.46 -25.49
C LEU A 486 9.26 7.24 -24.19
N LEU A 487 8.39 8.17 -23.77
CA LEU A 487 7.54 8.01 -22.59
C LEU A 487 6.53 6.87 -22.74
N ILE A 488 5.92 6.72 -23.93
CA ILE A 488 5.07 5.56 -24.26
C ILE A 488 5.89 4.27 -24.20
N PHE A 489 7.06 4.23 -24.85
CA PHE A 489 7.93 3.05 -24.88
C PHE A 489 8.35 2.62 -23.48
N ILE A 490 8.83 3.54 -22.63
CA ILE A 490 9.18 3.27 -21.23
C ILE A 490 7.97 2.76 -20.44
N SER A 491 6.77 3.32 -20.67
CA SER A 491 5.53 2.86 -20.03
C SER A 491 5.18 1.42 -20.41
N ILE A 492 5.25 1.05 -21.69
CA ILE A 492 5.01 -0.33 -22.16
C ILE A 492 6.10 -1.27 -21.61
N VAL A 493 7.37 -0.91 -21.72
CA VAL A 493 8.53 -1.68 -21.23
C VAL A 493 8.50 -1.94 -19.73
N SER A 494 7.99 -0.99 -18.93
CA SER A 494 7.86 -1.16 -17.47
C SER A 494 6.98 -2.35 -17.05
N GLN A 495 6.09 -2.82 -17.93
CA GLN A 495 5.20 -3.96 -17.66
C GLN A 495 5.94 -5.31 -17.62
N VAL A 496 7.13 -5.41 -18.23
CA VAL A 496 7.93 -6.66 -18.28
C VAL A 496 8.27 -7.17 -16.88
N THR A 497 8.66 -6.28 -15.96
CA THR A 497 9.08 -6.67 -14.60
C THR A 497 7.98 -6.56 -13.55
N ARG A 498 6.83 -5.93 -13.86
CA ARG A 498 5.67 -5.79 -12.95
C ARG A 498 5.24 -7.10 -12.27
N PRO A 499 5.19 -8.28 -12.94
CA PRO A 499 4.82 -9.53 -12.27
C PRO A 499 5.81 -9.96 -11.19
N VAL A 500 7.11 -9.80 -11.45
CA VAL A 500 8.20 -10.17 -10.54
C VAL A 500 8.24 -9.21 -9.34
N MET A 501 8.12 -7.91 -9.58
CA MET A 501 8.10 -6.90 -8.52
C MET A 501 6.90 -7.09 -7.57
N LEU A 502 5.71 -7.31 -8.12
CA LEU A 502 4.51 -7.64 -7.32
C LEU A 502 4.72 -8.94 -6.52
N ALA A 503 5.25 -9.99 -7.13
CA ALA A 503 5.50 -11.25 -6.45
C ALA A 503 6.57 -11.15 -5.34
N ARG A 504 7.57 -10.27 -5.48
CA ARG A 504 8.53 -9.99 -4.39
C ARG A 504 7.86 -9.27 -3.22
N SER A 505 7.03 -8.26 -3.48
CA SER A 505 6.27 -7.57 -2.44
C SER A 505 5.26 -8.50 -1.75
N TRP A 506 4.58 -9.36 -2.51
CA TRP A 506 3.66 -10.38 -1.98
C TRP A 506 4.38 -11.43 -1.15
N ALA A 507 5.49 -11.99 -1.65
CA ALA A 507 6.31 -12.94 -0.90
C ALA A 507 6.80 -12.37 0.43
N TYR A 508 7.24 -11.10 0.43
CA TYR A 508 7.64 -10.42 1.65
C TYR A 508 6.49 -10.25 2.62
N PHE A 509 5.34 -9.72 2.17
CA PHE A 509 4.17 -9.51 3.02
C PHE A 509 3.66 -10.82 3.64
N PHE A 510 3.44 -11.86 2.84
CA PHE A 510 2.87 -13.13 3.34
C PHE A 510 3.86 -13.96 4.17
N ASN A 511 5.17 -13.82 3.98
CA ASN A 511 6.16 -14.47 4.86
C ASN A 511 6.41 -13.70 6.18
N HIS A 512 5.93 -12.45 6.29
CA HIS A 512 5.96 -11.66 7.52
C HIS A 512 4.57 -11.46 8.13
N LEU A 513 3.61 -12.35 7.79
CA LEU A 513 2.26 -12.37 8.31
C LEU A 513 1.96 -13.75 8.90
N ALA A 514 1.72 -13.81 10.22
CA ALA A 514 1.24 -14.99 10.91
C ALA A 514 -0.21 -14.81 11.36
N PHE A 515 -0.86 -15.91 11.74
CA PHE A 515 -2.15 -15.90 12.44
C PHE A 515 -1.96 -16.59 13.80
N ASP A 516 -2.13 -15.82 14.88
CA ASP A 516 -2.12 -16.32 16.25
C ASP A 516 -3.57 -16.71 16.63
N GLY A 517 -3.88 -18.01 16.62
CA GLY A 517 -5.19 -18.53 16.99
C GLY A 517 -5.59 -19.76 16.19
N GLY A 518 -6.70 -20.38 16.58
CA GLY A 518 -7.31 -21.51 15.88
C GLY A 518 -8.66 -21.12 15.27
N ILE A 519 -8.93 -21.54 14.03
CA ILE A 519 -10.19 -21.30 13.33
C ILE A 519 -11.06 -22.55 13.36
N ASP A 520 -12.35 -22.37 13.65
CA ASP A 520 -13.38 -23.39 13.54
C ASP A 520 -13.89 -23.48 12.10
N LEU A 521 -13.20 -24.30 11.31
CA LEU A 521 -13.49 -24.53 9.89
C LEU A 521 -14.94 -24.98 9.64
N ASN A 522 -15.64 -25.53 10.64
CA ASN A 522 -17.04 -25.96 10.52
C ASN A 522 -18.02 -24.77 10.46
N LYS A 523 -17.64 -23.60 10.99
CA LYS A 523 -18.43 -22.36 10.87
C LYS A 523 -18.30 -21.71 9.49
N LEU A 524 -17.29 -22.07 8.70
CA LEU A 524 -17.00 -21.45 7.42
C LEU A 524 -17.88 -22.05 6.32
N THR A 525 -19.07 -21.49 6.16
CA THR A 525 -20.04 -22.02 5.20
C THR A 525 -19.56 -21.88 3.76
N THR A 526 -19.70 -22.96 2.98
CA THR A 526 -19.48 -22.94 1.54
C THR A 526 -20.60 -22.14 0.88
N SER A 527 -20.32 -20.90 0.47
CA SER A 527 -21.29 -20.07 -0.24
C SER A 527 -21.68 -20.71 -1.57
N SER A 528 -22.98 -20.91 -1.80
CA SER A 528 -23.52 -21.47 -3.05
C SER A 528 -23.14 -20.63 -4.27
N GLU A 529 -23.07 -21.27 -5.44
CA GLU A 529 -22.47 -20.66 -6.63
C GLU A 529 -23.39 -19.68 -7.38
N GLU A 530 -24.69 -19.74 -7.13
CA GLU A 530 -25.76 -19.22 -8.00
C GLU A 530 -26.15 -17.75 -7.81
N ALA A 531 -25.86 -17.15 -6.66
CA ALA A 531 -26.50 -15.88 -6.28
C ALA A 531 -25.83 -14.60 -6.85
N ASP A 532 -24.62 -14.68 -7.41
CA ASP A 532 -23.78 -13.49 -7.64
C ASP A 532 -23.67 -13.11 -9.12
N GLY A 533 -24.64 -12.32 -9.58
CA GLY A 533 -24.72 -11.83 -10.96
C GLY A 533 -23.57 -10.90 -11.39
N LYS A 534 -23.49 -10.63 -12.70
CA LYS A 534 -22.46 -9.80 -13.37
C LYS A 534 -22.56 -8.30 -13.04
N THR A 535 -22.46 -7.95 -11.76
CA THR A 535 -22.41 -6.56 -11.30
C THR A 535 -21.14 -5.87 -11.79
N GLY A 536 -21.26 -4.60 -12.19
CA GLY A 536 -20.16 -3.77 -12.70
C GLY A 536 -19.16 -3.33 -11.62
N GLU A 537 -18.66 -4.24 -10.80
CA GLU A 537 -17.71 -3.90 -9.72
C GLU A 537 -16.25 -3.93 -10.20
N GLY A 538 -15.98 -4.58 -11.35
CA GLY A 538 -14.70 -4.51 -12.05
C GLY A 538 -14.37 -3.15 -12.71
N LEU A 539 -15.34 -2.22 -12.80
CA LEU A 539 -15.20 -0.88 -13.40
C LEU A 539 -13.90 -0.16 -13.00
N ALA A 540 -13.64 -0.09 -11.70
CA ALA A 540 -12.49 0.64 -11.16
C ALA A 540 -11.18 -0.14 -11.27
N GLN A 541 -11.25 -1.46 -11.36
CA GLN A 541 -10.07 -2.32 -11.45
C GLN A 541 -9.34 -2.16 -12.80
N ALA A 542 -10.06 -1.71 -13.83
CA ALA A 542 -9.55 -1.38 -15.16
C ALA A 542 -8.53 -0.23 -15.22
N PHE A 543 -8.49 0.63 -14.20
CA PHE A 543 -7.65 1.83 -14.12
C PHE A 543 -6.56 1.73 -13.04
N ASP A 544 -6.39 0.54 -12.45
CA ASP A 544 -5.39 0.25 -11.40
C ASP A 544 -5.44 1.26 -10.22
N VAL A 545 -6.66 1.71 -9.85
CA VAL A 545 -6.97 2.72 -8.78
C VAL A 545 -6.67 2.20 -7.35
N ASP A 546 -5.86 1.16 -7.26
CA ASP A 546 -5.33 0.56 -6.04
C ASP A 546 -3.86 0.99 -5.89
N VAL A 547 -3.64 2.20 -5.38
CA VAL A 547 -2.34 2.56 -4.83
C VAL A 547 -2.09 1.64 -3.62
N PHE A 548 -0.99 0.87 -3.67
CA PHE A 548 -0.58 -0.06 -2.62
C PHE A 548 -0.03 0.66 -1.38
#